data_AF-A0A1B6JTJ4-F1
#
_entry.id   AF-A0A1B6JTJ4-F1
#
_cell.length_a   1.000
_cell.length_b   1.000
_cell.length_c   1.000
_cell.angle_alpha   90.00
_cell.angle_beta   90.00
_cell.angle_gamma   90.00
#
_symmetry.space_group_name_H-M   'P 1'
#
loop_
_entity.id
_entity.type
_entity.pdbx_description
1 polymer ?
#
loop_
_entity_poly.entity_id
_entity_poly.type
_entity_poly.pdbx_seq_one_letter_code
_entity_poly.pdbx_strand_id
1 'polypeptide(L)'
;RVKFLLKTDDDMFINVPLLLNLIAKDLDIHRSIMGSLSNNLTPVRDTSSKYYLSLGDFPLAEFPQFVCGPAYLMTSDVISELYNHALNSAFFKLEDVLFTGIFARSLKIDLVNIEGFVK
;
A
#
# COMPACT_ATOMS: atom_id res chain seq x y z
N ARG A 1 -17.51 -15.12 -2.97
CA ARG A 1 -16.54 -14.46 -2.04
C ARG A 1 -15.45 -13.85 -2.91
N VAL A 2 -15.04 -12.61 -2.67
CA VAL A 2 -13.98 -11.94 -3.45
C VAL A 2 -12.62 -12.46 -2.99
N LYS A 3 -11.70 -12.75 -3.92
CA LYS A 3 -10.33 -13.24 -3.59
C LYS A 3 -9.31 -12.10 -3.43
N PHE A 4 -9.47 -11.04 -4.21
CA PHE A 4 -8.56 -9.90 -4.25
C PHE A 4 -9.33 -8.58 -4.32
N LEU A 5 -8.79 -7.53 -3.71
CA LEU A 5 -9.29 -6.16 -3.82
C LEU A 5 -8.20 -5.29 -4.46
N LEU A 6 -8.55 -4.58 -5.52
CA LEU A 6 -7.68 -3.57 -6.14
C LEU A 6 -8.07 -2.19 -5.60
N LYS A 7 -7.13 -1.48 -4.99
CA LYS A 7 -7.21 -0.03 -4.78
C LYS A 7 -6.55 0.65 -5.97
N THR A 8 -7.18 1.68 -6.50
CA THR A 8 -6.62 2.55 -7.52
C THR A 8 -7.14 3.98 -7.35
N ASP A 9 -6.36 4.94 -7.83
CA ASP A 9 -6.82 6.32 -8.00
C ASP A 9 -7.72 6.43 -9.25
N ASP A 10 -8.49 7.50 -9.35
CA ASP A 10 -9.47 7.74 -10.42
C ASP A 10 -8.84 8.26 -11.73
N ASP A 11 -7.57 8.66 -11.68
CA ASP A 11 -6.75 9.10 -12.81
C ASP A 11 -5.86 7.98 -13.39
N MET A 12 -6.11 6.73 -13.02
CA MET A 12 -5.32 5.57 -13.43
C MET A 12 -5.98 4.75 -14.55
N PHE A 13 -5.16 4.28 -15.49
CA PHE A 13 -5.57 3.26 -16.47
C PHE A 13 -5.22 1.86 -15.97
N ILE A 14 -6.21 0.95 -15.96
CA ILE A 14 -6.02 -0.45 -15.54
C ILE A 14 -6.06 -1.39 -16.75
N ASN A 15 -4.94 -2.08 -17.00
CA ASN A 15 -4.91 -3.20 -17.95
C ASN A 15 -5.52 -4.45 -17.30
N VAL A 16 -6.84 -4.55 -17.31
CA VAL A 16 -7.59 -5.65 -16.68
C VAL A 16 -7.17 -7.04 -17.19
N PRO A 17 -6.99 -7.30 -18.50
CA PRO A 17 -6.50 -8.59 -18.97
C PRO A 17 -5.15 -8.99 -18.37
N LEU A 18 -4.20 -8.06 -18.29
CA LEU A 18 -2.89 -8.32 -17.67
C LEU A 18 -3.04 -8.58 -16.17
N LEU A 19 -3.86 -7.80 -15.47
CA LEU A 19 -4.14 -7.99 -14.04
C LEU A 19 -4.73 -9.38 -13.76
N LEU A 20 -5.70 -9.82 -14.57
CA LEU A 20 -6.30 -11.14 -14.42
C LEU A 20 -5.29 -12.25 -14.70
N ASN A 21 -4.41 -12.09 -15.69
CA ASN A 21 -3.33 -13.05 -15.96
C ASN A 21 -2.31 -13.12 -14.80
N LEU A 22 -2.03 -12.00 -14.13
CA LEU A 22 -1.17 -11.99 -12.94
C LEU A 22 -1.81 -12.77 -11.79
N ILE A 23 -3.11 -12.55 -11.55
CA ILE A 23 -3.87 -13.24 -10.51
C ILE A 23 -4.03 -14.73 -10.81
N ALA A 24 -4.25 -15.10 -12.08
CA ALA A 24 -4.51 -16.47 -12.51
C ALA A 24 -3.26 -17.37 -12.50
N LYS A 25 -2.05 -16.81 -12.39
CA LYS A 25 -0.79 -17.58 -12.31
C LYS A 25 -0.58 -18.33 -10.98
N ASP A 26 -1.66 -18.56 -10.23
CA ASP A 26 -1.70 -19.30 -8.97
C ASP A 26 -0.56 -18.88 -8.03
N LEU A 27 -0.50 -17.57 -7.85
CA LEU A 27 0.23 -16.98 -6.75
C LEU A 27 -0.38 -17.56 -5.47
N ASP A 28 0.31 -18.52 -4.84
CA ASP A 28 0.06 -19.02 -3.47
C ASP A 28 0.36 -17.89 -2.47
N ILE A 29 -0.30 -16.76 -2.70
CA ILE A 29 -0.10 -15.48 -2.05
C ILE A 29 -1.29 -15.32 -1.12
N HIS A 30 -0.96 -15.37 0.15
CA HIS A 30 -1.85 -15.16 1.27
C HIS A 30 -1.28 -14.05 2.12
N ARG A 31 -2.15 -13.31 2.80
CA ARG A 31 -1.73 -12.23 3.68
C ARG A 31 -0.77 -11.22 3.02
N SER A 32 -1.04 -10.82 1.78
CA SER A 32 -0.15 -9.92 1.05
C SER A 32 -0.81 -8.71 0.39
N ILE A 33 0.00 -7.66 0.23
CA ILE A 33 -0.25 -6.47 -0.57
C ILE A 33 0.79 -6.43 -1.71
N MET A 34 0.31 -6.30 -2.94
CA MET A 34 1.11 -6.37 -4.16
C MET A 34 1.05 -5.04 -4.90
N GLY A 35 2.18 -4.58 -5.43
CA GLY A 35 2.22 -3.42 -6.30
C GLY A 35 3.64 -2.91 -6.54
N SER A 36 3.78 -1.61 -6.77
CA SER A 36 5.10 -0.98 -6.89
C SER A 36 5.69 -0.75 -5.51
N LEU A 37 6.72 -1.52 -5.15
CA LEU A 37 7.34 -1.43 -3.83
C LEU A 37 8.26 -0.21 -3.73
N SER A 38 8.15 0.51 -2.61
CA SER A 38 8.96 1.68 -2.29
C SER A 38 9.77 1.45 -1.02
N ASN A 39 11.07 1.76 -1.10
CA ASN A 39 12.05 1.53 -0.04
C ASN A 39 12.85 2.79 0.24
N ASN A 40 13.27 2.97 1.50
CA ASN A 40 14.20 4.02 1.93
C ASN A 40 13.76 5.45 1.57
N LEU A 41 12.45 5.70 1.49
CA LEU A 41 11.92 7.04 1.30
C LEU A 41 11.90 7.78 2.64
N THR A 42 12.35 9.03 2.60
CA THR A 42 12.35 9.94 3.74
C THR A 42 11.11 10.84 3.70
N PRO A 43 10.49 11.14 4.84
CA PRO A 43 9.36 12.06 4.89
C PRO A 43 9.77 13.46 4.43
N VAL A 44 8.97 14.05 3.54
CA VAL A 44 9.23 15.39 3.03
C VAL A 44 8.97 16.41 4.13
N ARG A 45 9.99 17.21 4.47
CA ARG A 45 9.93 18.24 5.53
C ARG A 45 9.73 19.66 5.00
N ASP A 46 9.60 19.82 3.68
CA ASP A 46 9.25 21.08 3.04
C ASP A 46 7.74 21.31 3.08
N THR A 47 7.32 22.39 3.75
CA THR A 47 5.91 22.77 3.93
C THR A 47 5.16 23.10 2.63
N SER A 48 5.88 23.38 1.54
CA SER A 48 5.27 23.64 0.24
C SER A 48 4.86 22.36 -0.52
N SER A 49 5.37 21.20 -0.10
CA SER A 49 5.11 19.92 -0.75
C SER A 49 3.73 19.36 -0.38
N LYS A 50 3.02 18.80 -1.36
CA LYS A 50 1.80 18.00 -1.09
C LYS A 50 2.07 16.82 -0.16
N TYR A 51 3.31 16.32 -0.11
CA TYR A 51 3.75 15.21 0.72
C TYR A 51 4.38 15.64 2.05
N TYR A 52 4.28 16.93 2.42
CA TYR A 52 4.80 17.43 3.68
C TYR A 52 4.26 16.65 4.89
N LEU A 53 5.18 16.26 5.77
CA LEU A 53 4.91 15.75 7.11
C LEU A 53 5.81 16.45 8.13
N SER A 54 5.22 16.97 9.21
CA SER A 54 5.99 17.52 10.32
C SER A 54 6.68 16.40 11.14
N LEU A 55 7.65 16.76 11.97
CA LEU A 55 8.25 15.82 12.92
C LEU A 55 7.23 15.29 13.95
N GLY A 56 6.15 16.06 14.21
CA GLY A 56 5.04 15.62 15.07
C GLY A 56 4.16 14.55 14.39
N ASP A 57 3.93 14.69 13.08
CA ASP A 57 3.13 13.71 12.32
C ASP A 57 3.88 12.39 12.12
N PHE A 58 5.19 12.47 11.87
CA PHE A 58 6.04 11.30 11.70
C PHE A 58 7.46 11.59 12.19
N PRO A 59 7.86 11.11 13.38
CA PRO A 59 9.15 11.45 13.98
C PRO A 59 10.33 10.65 13.42
N LEU A 60 10.08 9.53 12.73
CA LEU A 60 11.15 8.70 12.18
C LEU A 60 11.79 9.35 10.95
N ALA A 61 13.06 9.03 10.72
CA ALA A 61 13.84 9.54 9.59
C ALA A 61 13.41 8.93 8.25
N GLU A 62 12.92 7.69 8.27
CA GLU A 62 12.57 6.89 7.09
C GLU A 62 11.21 6.21 7.28
N PHE A 63 10.46 6.10 6.19
CA PHE A 63 9.24 5.30 6.17
C PHE A 63 9.57 3.81 6.25
N PRO A 64 8.68 2.98 6.83
CA PRO A 64 8.74 1.55 6.58
C PRO A 64 8.58 1.29 5.08
N GLN A 65 9.08 0.15 4.60
CA GLN A 65 8.76 -0.32 3.25
C GLN A 65 7.25 -0.33 3.04
N PHE A 66 6.79 0.16 1.89
CA PHE A 66 5.38 0.31 1.55
C PHE A 66 5.17 0.15 0.04
N VAL A 67 3.92 0.00 -0.39
CA VAL A 67 3.52 -0.08 -1.80
C VAL A 67 2.93 1.27 -2.24
N CYS A 68 3.38 1.79 -3.38
CA CYS A 68 2.98 3.13 -3.86
C CYS A 68 1.46 3.26 -4.05
N GLY A 69 0.93 4.44 -3.69
CA GLY A 69 -0.49 4.74 -3.70
C GLY A 69 -1.27 4.64 -5.03
N PRO A 70 -0.72 4.91 -6.23
CA PRO A 70 -1.55 4.98 -7.45
C PRO A 70 -2.38 3.73 -7.71
N ALA A 71 -1.81 2.55 -7.46
CA ALA A 71 -2.56 1.30 -7.43
C ALA A 71 -1.83 0.23 -6.61
N TYR A 72 -2.59 -0.59 -5.89
CA TYR A 72 -2.10 -1.80 -5.23
C TYR A 72 -3.20 -2.85 -5.09
N LEU A 73 -2.82 -4.13 -5.13
CA LEU A 73 -3.70 -5.29 -5.02
C LEU A 73 -3.55 -5.95 -3.65
N MET A 74 -4.65 -6.26 -2.99
CA MET A 74 -4.65 -6.92 -1.68
C MET A 74 -5.34 -8.26 -1.77
N THR A 75 -4.79 -9.23 -1.06
CA THR A 75 -5.48 -10.50 -0.76
C THR A 75 -6.65 -10.26 0.19
N SER A 76 -7.78 -10.94 -0.05
CA SER A 76 -9.02 -10.64 0.69
C SER A 76 -8.97 -10.93 2.20
N ASP A 77 -8.06 -11.80 2.64
CA ASP A 77 -7.87 -12.22 4.03
C ASP A 77 -7.27 -11.12 4.91
N VAL A 78 -6.56 -10.13 4.35
CA VAL A 78 -6.01 -9.00 5.15
C VAL A 78 -6.97 -7.84 5.32
N ILE A 79 -8.01 -7.75 4.50
CA ILE A 79 -8.87 -6.55 4.42
C ILE A 79 -9.54 -6.25 5.76
N SER A 80 -10.04 -7.30 6.44
CA SER A 80 -10.73 -7.12 7.73
C SER A 80 -9.79 -6.67 8.84
N GLU A 81 -8.55 -7.18 8.86
CA GLU A 81 -7.53 -6.76 9.82
C GLU A 81 -7.09 -5.32 9.58
N LEU A 82 -6.84 -4.95 8.32
CA LEU A 82 -6.50 -3.57 7.94
C LEU A 82 -7.63 -2.61 8.31
N TYR A 83 -8.88 -2.96 8.02
CA TYR A 83 -10.04 -2.15 8.37
C TYR A 83 -10.16 -1.93 9.89
N ASN A 84 -10.09 -3.00 10.68
CA ASN A 84 -10.19 -2.89 12.14
C ASN A 84 -9.02 -2.11 12.74
N HIS A 85 -7.82 -2.26 12.17
CA HIS A 85 -6.64 -1.51 12.61
C HIS A 85 -6.77 -0.02 12.27
N ALA A 86 -7.31 0.31 11.09
CA ALA A 86 -7.59 1.68 10.68
C ALA A 86 -8.59 2.38 11.61
N LEU A 87 -9.65 1.69 12.05
CA LEU A 87 -10.65 2.24 12.97
C LEU A 87 -10.07 2.66 14.34
N ASN A 88 -8.96 2.04 14.75
CA ASN A 88 -8.30 2.32 16.02
C ASN A 88 -7.04 3.19 15.88
N SER A 89 -6.78 3.71 14.68
CA SER A 89 -5.59 4.49 14.37
C SER A 89 -5.89 5.97 14.21
N ALA A 90 -4.92 6.82 14.54
CA ALA A 90 -5.01 8.24 14.27
C ALA A 90 -4.98 8.51 12.75
N PHE A 91 -5.58 9.61 12.33
CA PHE A 91 -5.51 10.06 10.95
C PHE A 91 -4.05 10.28 10.53
N PHE A 92 -3.68 9.77 9.36
CA PHE A 92 -2.37 9.98 8.75
C PHE A 92 -2.55 10.35 7.28
N LYS A 93 -1.86 11.40 6.84
CA LYS A 93 -2.11 12.03 5.53
C LYS A 93 -1.76 11.14 4.34
N LEU A 94 -0.71 10.32 4.45
CA LEU A 94 -0.24 9.46 3.36
C LEU A 94 -0.84 8.06 3.54
N GLU A 95 -1.95 7.80 2.86
CA GLU A 95 -2.72 6.56 2.97
C GLU A 95 -1.88 5.33 2.61
N ASP A 96 -1.10 5.40 1.54
CA ASP A 96 -0.25 4.31 1.06
C ASP A 96 0.80 3.92 2.10
N VAL A 97 1.50 4.90 2.68
CA VAL A 97 2.44 4.69 3.79
C VAL A 97 1.72 4.10 5.01
N LEU A 98 0.51 4.56 5.32
CA LEU A 98 -0.26 4.08 6.47
C LEU A 98 -0.68 2.62 6.32
N PHE A 99 -1.44 2.29 5.28
CA PHE A 99 -2.03 0.95 5.10
C PHE A 99 -1.00 -0.07 4.65
N THR A 100 -0.19 0.26 3.66
CA THR A 100 0.73 -0.70 3.05
C THR A 100 2.11 -0.70 3.70
N GLY A 101 2.42 0.29 4.54
CA GLY A 101 3.68 0.35 5.29
C GLY A 101 3.50 0.11 6.78
N ILE A 102 2.92 1.08 7.49
CA ILE A 102 2.81 1.05 8.96
C ILE A 102 1.93 -0.11 9.42
N PHE A 103 0.72 -0.24 8.88
CA PHE A 103 -0.23 -1.28 9.26
C PHE A 103 0.25 -2.64 8.78
N ALA A 104 0.72 -2.74 7.53
CA ALA A 104 1.26 -3.99 7.01
C ALA A 104 2.40 -4.52 7.89
N ARG A 105 3.33 -3.65 8.31
CA ARG A 105 4.41 -4.02 9.23
C ARG A 105 3.89 -4.45 10.60
N SER A 106 2.90 -3.76 11.16
CA SER A 106 2.30 -4.09 12.46
C SER A 106 1.57 -5.44 12.43
N LEU A 107 0.83 -5.72 11.36
CA LEU A 107 -0.01 -6.90 11.15
C LEU A 107 0.73 -8.07 10.50
N LYS A 108 2.03 -7.91 10.20
CA LYS A 108 2.87 -8.90 9.52
C LYS A 108 2.25 -9.36 8.20
N ILE A 109 1.86 -8.39 7.38
CA ILE A 109 1.36 -8.58 6.02
C ILE A 109 2.53 -8.46 5.06
N ASP A 110 2.64 -9.40 4.14
CA ASP A 110 3.75 -9.47 3.18
C ASP A 110 3.57 -8.42 2.07
N LEU A 111 4.68 -7.79 1.69
CA LEU A 111 4.72 -6.82 0.59
C LEU A 111 5.42 -7.45 -0.61
N VAL A 112 4.72 -7.51 -1.73
CA VAL A 112 5.19 -8.17 -2.95
C VAL A 112 5.38 -7.14 -4.05
N ASN A 113 6.61 -6.99 -4.52
CA ASN A 113 6.90 -6.13 -5.66
C ASN A 113 6.42 -6.79 -6.95
N ILE A 114 5.59 -6.09 -7.73
CA ILE A 114 5.19 -6.50 -9.07
C ILE A 114 5.80 -5.51 -10.06
N GLU A 115 6.74 -5.99 -10.87
CA GLU A 115 7.41 -5.16 -11.85
C GLU A 115 6.41 -4.63 -12.90
N GLY A 116 6.44 -3.32 -13.13
CA GLY A 116 5.56 -2.65 -14.08
C GLY A 116 4.10 -2.53 -13.64
N PHE A 117 3.82 -2.68 -12.33
CA PHE A 117 2.46 -2.49 -11.77
C PHE A 117 1.97 -1.04 -11.90
N VAL A 118 2.89 -0.09 -11.72
CA VAL A 118 2.69 1.34 -12.00
C VAL A 118 3.81 1.75 -12.95
N LYS A 119 3.47 2.47 -14.03
CA LYS A 119 4.39 2.97 -15.04
C LYS A 119 4.06 4.40 -15.39
#